data_AF-A0A293MQL6-F1
#
_entry.id   AF-A0A293MQL6-F1
#
_cell.length_a   1.000
_cell.length_b   1.000
_cell.length_c   1.000
_cell.angle_alpha   90.00
_cell.angle_beta   90.00
_cell.angle_gamma   90.00
#
_symmetry.space_group_name_H-M   'P 1'
#
loop_
_entity.id
_entity.type
_entity.pdbx_description
1 polymer ?
#
loop_
_entity_poly.entity_id
_entity_poly.type
_entity_poly.pdbx_seq_one_letter_code
_entity_poly.pdbx_strand_id
1 'polypeptide(L)'
;MDTTPTSQMKPNMEEETSVQWEGVRRQMHQAIDDRNHVQVQRCLETVTNLKLWLHPRTEESALYRAVENNAFHIYALLHANN
;
A
#
# COMPACT_ATOMS: atom_id res chain seq x y z
N MET A 1 -26.07 -12.46 19.32
CA MET A 1 -25.24 -11.43 18.66
C MET A 1 -23.94 -12.13 18.28
N ASP A 2 -23.88 -12.70 17.08
CA ASP A 2 -22.65 -13.31 16.56
C ASP A 2 -21.68 -12.19 16.18
N THR A 3 -20.64 -12.01 16.99
CA THR A 3 -19.49 -11.19 16.62
C THR A 3 -18.60 -12.04 15.72
N THR A 4 -18.85 -11.98 14.42
CA THR A 4 -17.93 -12.51 13.40
C THR A 4 -16.57 -11.83 13.63
N PRO A 5 -15.48 -12.57 13.86
CA PRO A 5 -14.17 -11.95 13.98
C PRO A 5 -13.85 -11.37 12.61
N THR A 6 -13.61 -10.06 12.54
CA THR A 6 -13.03 -9.40 11.38
C THR A 6 -11.74 -10.14 11.08
N SER A 7 -11.74 -11.00 10.06
CA SER A 7 -10.56 -11.74 9.64
C SER A 7 -9.51 -10.69 9.33
N GLN A 8 -8.52 -10.55 10.20
CA GLN A 8 -7.26 -9.90 9.85
C GLN A 8 -6.64 -10.81 8.80
N MET A 9 -7.08 -10.64 7.54
CA MET A 9 -6.50 -11.34 6.41
C MET A 9 -5.03 -10.99 6.42
N LYS A 10 -4.21 -11.98 6.77
CA LYS A 10 -2.76 -11.83 6.76
C LYS A 10 -2.35 -11.36 5.36
N PRO A 11 -1.40 -10.43 5.25
CA PRO A 11 -0.90 -10.00 3.95
C PRO A 11 -0.40 -11.21 3.17
N ASN A 12 -0.84 -11.35 1.92
CA ASN A 12 -0.36 -12.40 1.04
C ASN A 12 1.01 -11.98 0.48
N MET A 13 2.08 -12.45 1.12
CA MET A 13 3.45 -12.09 0.76
C MET A 13 3.83 -12.48 -0.68
N GLU A 14 3.20 -13.51 -1.26
CA GLU A 14 3.42 -13.88 -2.67
C GLU A 14 2.93 -12.77 -3.61
N GLU A 15 1.75 -12.21 -3.33
CA GLU A 15 1.21 -11.08 -4.10
C GLU A 15 2.03 -9.81 -3.88
N GLU A 16 2.40 -9.51 -2.62
CA GLU A 16 3.21 -8.33 -2.23
C GLU A 16 4.56 -8.25 -2.93
N THR A 17 5.15 -9.39 -3.26
CA THR A 17 6.47 -9.50 -3.89
C THR A 17 6.39 -9.88 -5.36
N SER A 18 5.19 -10.14 -5.90
CA SER A 18 5.01 -10.61 -7.26
C SER A 18 5.53 -9.61 -8.31
N VAL A 19 6.03 -10.17 -9.41
CA VAL A 19 6.48 -9.43 -10.60
C VAL A 19 5.29 -8.76 -11.30
N GLN A 20 4.09 -9.37 -11.21
CA GLN A 20 2.86 -8.85 -11.80
C GLN A 20 2.55 -7.43 -11.30
N TRP A 21 2.73 -7.17 -10.00
CA TRP A 21 2.44 -5.86 -9.41
C TRP A 21 3.65 -4.94 -9.26
N GLU A 22 4.83 -5.38 -9.68
CA GLU A 22 6.08 -4.64 -9.50
C GLU A 22 6.03 -3.21 -10.08
N GLY A 23 5.41 -3.05 -11.25
CA GLY A 23 5.21 -1.74 -11.88
C GLY A 23 4.30 -0.82 -11.06
N VAL A 24 3.15 -1.32 -10.58
CA VAL A 24 2.20 -0.52 -9.79
C VAL A 24 2.77 -0.21 -8.41
N ARG A 25 3.48 -1.16 -7.78
CA ARG A 25 4.20 -0.93 -6.52
C ARG A 25 5.26 0.16 -6.67
N ARG A 26 6.03 0.19 -7.78
CA ARG A 26 6.93 1.32 -8.08
C ARG A 26 6.20 2.65 -8.16
N GLN A 27 5.08 2.71 -8.88
CA GLN A 27 4.29 3.93 -9.03
C GLN A 27 3.72 4.41 -7.69
N MET A 28 3.26 3.49 -6.84
CA MET A 28 2.79 3.79 -5.48
C MET A 28 3.87 4.51 -4.66
N HIS A 29 5.08 3.93 -4.60
CA HIS A 29 6.18 4.51 -3.82
C HIS A 29 6.68 5.85 -4.40
N GLN A 30 6.78 5.97 -5.71
CA GLN A 30 7.08 7.26 -6.35
C GLN A 30 6.01 8.31 -6.02
N ALA A 31 4.73 7.94 -6.05
CA ALA A 31 3.65 8.85 -5.69
C ALA A 31 3.67 9.28 -4.22
N ILE A 32 4.14 8.41 -3.31
CA ILE A 32 4.37 8.76 -1.90
C ILE A 32 5.49 9.81 -1.79
N ASP A 33 6.61 9.58 -2.47
CA ASP A 33 7.75 10.50 -2.48
C ASP A 33 7.35 11.87 -3.06
N ASP A 34 6.53 11.88 -4.12
CA ASP A 34 6.01 13.10 -4.75
C ASP A 34 4.81 13.72 -4.01
N ARG A 35 4.34 13.09 -2.93
CA ARG A 35 3.11 13.46 -2.19
C ARG A 35 1.88 13.57 -3.10
N ASN A 36 1.82 12.75 -4.14
CA ASN A 36 0.76 12.75 -5.14
C ASN A 36 -0.41 11.85 -4.72
N HIS A 37 -1.35 12.42 -3.97
CA HIS A 37 -2.55 11.73 -3.50
C HIS A 37 -3.36 11.07 -4.63
N VAL A 38 -3.52 11.74 -5.77
CA VAL A 38 -4.33 11.22 -6.90
C VAL A 38 -3.69 9.95 -7.47
N GLN A 39 -2.37 9.92 -7.59
CA GLN A 39 -1.68 8.74 -8.11
C GLN A 39 -1.68 7.59 -7.10
N VAL A 40 -1.54 7.87 -5.79
CA VAL A 40 -1.71 6.85 -4.74
C VAL A 40 -3.11 6.22 -4.82
N GLN A 41 -4.15 7.03 -4.93
CA GLN A 41 -5.52 6.54 -5.05
C GLN A 41 -5.72 5.64 -6.28
N ARG A 42 -5.19 6.04 -7.44
CA ARG A 42 -5.23 5.21 -8.66
C ARG A 42 -4.55 3.87 -8.48
N CYS A 43 -3.42 3.83 -7.75
CA CYS A 43 -2.75 2.57 -7.46
C CYS A 43 -3.64 1.66 -6.60
N LEU A 44 -4.26 2.20 -5.54
CA LEU A 44 -5.20 1.46 -4.69
C LEU A 44 -6.40 0.91 -5.46
N GLU A 45 -6.94 1.68 -6.41
CA GLU A 45 -8.05 1.24 -7.27
C GLU A 45 -7.61 0.17 -8.28
N THR A 46 -6.34 0.16 -8.69
CA THR A 46 -5.79 -0.80 -9.67
C THR A 46 -5.53 -2.17 -9.04
N VAL A 47 -5.03 -2.21 -7.80
CA VAL A 47 -4.66 -3.47 -7.13
C VAL A 47 -5.21 -3.45 -5.71
N THR A 48 -6.29 -4.17 -5.48
CA THR A 48 -7.05 -4.13 -4.21
C THR A 48 -6.61 -5.18 -3.20
N ASN A 49 -5.79 -6.14 -3.60
CA ASN A 49 -5.37 -7.28 -2.79
C ASN A 49 -4.00 -7.09 -2.09
N LEU A 50 -3.31 -5.97 -2.35
CA LEU A 50 -2.07 -5.61 -1.65
C LEU A 50 -2.40 -4.82 -0.38
N LYS A 51 -1.79 -5.22 0.73
CA LYS A 51 -1.98 -4.65 2.08
C LYS A 51 -0.76 -3.91 2.59
N LEU A 52 0.44 -4.41 2.31
CA LEU A 52 1.68 -3.77 2.74
C LEU A 52 2.22 -2.83 1.67
N TRP A 53 1.94 -3.12 0.40
CA TRP A 53 2.45 -2.38 -0.74
C TRP A 53 3.98 -2.33 -0.70
N LEU A 54 4.62 -3.49 -0.63
CA LEU A 54 6.08 -3.56 -0.43
C LEU A 54 6.84 -2.93 -1.60
N HIS A 55 7.84 -2.11 -1.31
CA HIS A 55 8.71 -1.54 -2.32
C HIS A 55 9.50 -2.66 -3.03
N PRO A 56 9.55 -2.72 -4.38
CA PRO A 56 10.19 -3.83 -5.10
C PRO A 56 11.69 -4.03 -4.85
N ARG A 57 12.39 -3.06 -4.23
CA ARG A 57 13.83 -3.15 -3.96
C ARG A 57 14.18 -3.17 -2.48
N THR A 58 13.47 -2.40 -1.67
CA THR A 58 13.78 -2.21 -0.24
C THR A 58 12.86 -3.01 0.66
N GLU A 59 11.76 -3.56 0.11
CA GLU A 59 10.71 -4.24 0.86
C GLU A 59 10.06 -3.39 1.95
N GLU A 60 10.28 -2.08 1.92
CA GLU A 60 9.62 -1.14 2.82
C GLU A 60 8.13 -1.03 2.46
N SER A 61 7.27 -1.02 3.48
CA SER A 61 5.84 -0.80 3.27
C SER A 61 5.54 0.64 2.83
N ALA A 62 4.46 0.82 2.09
CA ALA A 62 3.99 2.16 1.71
C ALA A 62 3.68 3.04 2.94
N LEU A 63 3.15 2.45 4.02
CA LEU A 63 2.91 3.19 5.27
C LEU A 63 4.20 3.69 5.91
N TYR A 64 5.23 2.85 5.98
CA TYR A 64 6.54 3.26 6.49
C TYR A 64 7.13 4.40 5.65
N ARG A 65 7.10 4.26 4.31
CA ARG A 65 7.59 5.28 3.39
C ARG A 65 6.83 6.61 3.52
N ALA A 66 5.51 6.55 3.77
CA ALA A 66 4.71 7.75 4.00
C ALA A 66 5.08 8.48 5.30
N VAL A 67 5.43 7.74 6.36
CA VAL A 67 5.91 8.31 7.63
C VAL A 67 7.28 8.98 7.44
N GLU A 68 8.24 8.29 6.84
CA GLU A 68 9.58 8.84 6.56
C GLU A 68 9.52 10.14 5.75
N ASN A 69 8.61 10.21 4.78
CA ASN A 69 8.41 11.38 3.95
C ASN A 69 7.48 12.44 4.56
N ASN A 70 7.02 12.31 5.81
CA ASN A 70 6.03 13.21 6.43
C ASN A 70 4.75 13.41 5.57
N ALA A 71 4.34 12.37 4.83
CA ALA A 71 3.19 12.37 3.92
C ALA A 71 1.92 11.89 4.64
N PHE A 72 1.55 12.54 5.75
CA PHE A 72 0.51 12.05 6.67
C PHE A 72 -0.88 11.91 6.04
N HIS A 73 -1.21 12.74 5.05
CA HIS A 73 -2.47 12.62 4.31
C HIS A 73 -2.51 11.34 3.46
N ILE A 74 -1.37 10.95 2.86
CA ILE A 74 -1.23 9.67 2.15
C ILE A 74 -1.20 8.50 3.14
N TYR A 75 -0.55 8.67 4.30
CA TYR A 75 -0.62 7.66 5.37
C TYR A 75 -2.07 7.37 5.75
N ALA A 76 -2.88 8.40 5.97
CA ALA A 76 -4.30 8.25 6.30
C ALA A 76 -5.07 7.53 5.19
N LEU A 77 -4.80 7.88 3.92
CA LEU A 77 -5.39 7.20 2.77
C LEU A 77 -5.02 5.71 2.72
N LEU A 78 -3.74 5.38 2.83
CA LEU A 78 -3.25 4.00 2.83
C LEU A 78 -3.83 3.21 4.00
N HIS A 79 -3.85 3.79 5.20
CA HIS A 79 -4.38 3.12 6.38
C HIS A 79 -5.89 2.82 6.24
N ALA A 80 -6.66 3.70 5.62
CA ALA A 80 -8.08 3.47 5.37
C ALA A 80 -8.36 2.36 4.34
N ASN A 81 -7.37 1.99 3.51
CA ASN A 81 -7.49 0.98 2.46
C ASN A 81 -6.77 -0.34 2.79
N ASN A 82 -6.08 -0.40 3.94
CA ASN A 82 -5.37 -1.58 4.45
C ASN A 82 -6.26 -2.44 5.33
#